data_AF-A0A6C1T7J0-F1
#
_entry.id   AF-A0A6C1T7J0-F1
#
_cell.length_a   1.000
_cell.length_b   1.000
_cell.length_c   1.000
_cell.angle_alpha   90.00
_cell.angle_beta   90.00
_cell.angle_gamma   90.00
#
_symmetry.space_group_name_H-M   'P 1'
#
loop_
_entity.id
_entity.type
_entity.pdbx_description
1 polymer ?
#
loop_
_entity_poly.entity_id
_entity_poly.type
_entity_poly.pdbx_seq_one_letter_code
_entity_poly.pdbx_strand_id
1 'polypeptide(L)'
;MDHLTRDLIESVLSGDYICALRICRDALARPEIGPERIHQIVILPTIRAVGQAWADDSASFEQASLAHILLHRLLEYVARSNGAATGMRQAWPVHDARVMVTVAPGDTHDFGAQILSQHLRLSGWPVTFFGHRQRERVVPTLAQQRYSALAISVSCDENLAGLADFVMTSRMASTSPKLHLMIGGAAIQPPFDQYDFLGADRVGLAIDEVASYLSNMTPAIPADRWN
;
A
#
# COMPACT_ATOMS: atom_id res chain seq x y z
N MET A 1 4.02 4.92 21.75
CA MET A 1 2.98 5.38 20.81
C MET A 1 2.89 6.89 20.94
N ASP A 2 3.04 7.63 19.84
CA ASP A 2 2.93 9.09 19.83
C ASP A 2 1.50 9.52 20.20
N HIS A 3 1.33 10.68 20.83
CA HIS A 3 0.04 11.25 21.24
C HIS A 3 -0.91 11.37 20.04
N LEU A 4 -0.41 11.79 18.87
CA LEU A 4 -1.19 11.91 17.64
C LEU A 4 -1.89 10.61 17.23
N THR A 5 -1.16 9.49 17.25
CA THR A 5 -1.71 8.19 16.84
C THR A 5 -2.79 7.75 17.81
N ARG A 6 -2.58 7.94 19.13
CA ARG A 6 -3.56 7.62 20.16
C ARG A 6 -4.84 8.44 19.98
N ASP A 7 -4.70 9.74 19.83
CA ASP A 7 -5.84 10.66 19.67
C ASP A 7 -6.61 10.34 18.37
N LEU A 8 -5.90 9.94 17.31
CA LEU A 8 -6.53 9.52 16.06
C LEU A 8 -7.32 8.22 16.25
N ILE A 9 -6.77 7.23 16.96
CA ILE A 9 -7.46 5.97 17.27
C ILE A 9 -8.77 6.24 18.00
N GLU A 10 -8.73 7.07 19.05
CA GLU A 10 -9.93 7.45 19.81
C GLU A 10 -10.95 8.20 18.93
N SER A 11 -10.47 9.14 18.10
CA SER A 11 -11.34 9.91 17.21
C SER A 11 -12.05 9.04 16.18
N VAL A 12 -11.36 8.06 15.57
CA VAL A 12 -11.98 7.18 14.56
C VAL A 12 -12.93 6.16 15.19
N LEU A 13 -12.63 5.65 16.39
CA LEU A 13 -13.50 4.71 17.11
C LEU A 13 -14.76 5.37 17.69
N SER A 14 -14.66 6.64 18.09
CA SER A 14 -15.80 7.44 18.59
C SER A 14 -16.63 8.10 17.48
N GLY A 15 -16.17 8.05 16.23
CA GLY A 15 -16.86 8.67 15.10
C GLY A 15 -16.60 10.17 14.93
N ASP A 16 -15.67 10.75 15.68
CA ASP A 16 -15.31 12.17 15.58
C ASP A 16 -14.41 12.44 14.36
N TYR A 17 -15.05 12.52 13.19
CA TYR A 17 -14.36 12.81 11.94
C TYR A 17 -13.70 14.19 11.93
N ILE A 18 -14.24 15.18 12.64
CA ILE A 18 -13.68 16.54 12.66
C ILE A 18 -12.33 16.53 13.40
N CYS A 19 -12.27 15.88 14.56
CA CYS A 19 -11.03 15.70 15.30
C CYS A 19 -10.03 14.86 14.50
N ALA A 20 -10.48 13.74 13.92
CA ALA A 20 -9.62 12.86 13.12
C ALA A 20 -9.00 13.59 11.92
N LEU A 21 -9.81 14.41 11.21
CA LEU A 21 -9.35 15.23 10.08
C LEU A 21 -8.33 16.29 10.51
N ARG A 22 -8.59 16.98 11.64
CA ARG A 22 -7.64 17.93 12.23
C ARG A 22 -6.31 17.26 12.53
N ILE A 23 -6.33 16.07 13.15
CA ILE A 23 -5.11 15.32 13.47
C ILE A 23 -4.32 14.98 12.20
N CYS A 24 -4.98 14.48 11.14
CA CYS A 24 -4.31 14.23 9.86
C CYS A 24 -3.71 15.49 9.24
N ARG A 25 -4.44 16.62 9.26
CA ARG A 25 -3.93 17.90 8.75
C ARG A 25 -2.71 18.38 9.54
N ASP A 26 -2.78 18.32 10.86
CA ASP A 26 -1.70 18.77 11.72
C ASP A 26 -0.47 17.86 11.57
N ALA A 27 -0.67 16.55 11.38
CA ALA A 27 0.40 15.61 11.04
C ALA A 27 1.04 15.91 9.66
N LEU A 28 0.24 16.26 8.65
CA LEU A 28 0.76 16.68 7.34
C LEU A 28 1.60 17.97 7.41
N ALA A 29 1.29 18.88 8.33
CA ALA A 29 2.01 20.13 8.51
C ALA A 29 3.34 19.98 9.28
N ARG A 30 3.54 18.86 9.99
CA ARG A 30 4.76 18.58 10.76
C ARG A 30 5.90 18.12 9.84
N PRO A 31 7.05 18.82 9.78
CA PRO A 31 8.17 18.45 8.91
C PRO A 31 8.69 17.03 9.11
N GLU A 32 8.62 16.50 10.34
CA GLU A 32 9.08 15.16 10.70
C GLU A 32 8.13 14.02 10.28
N ILE A 33 6.88 14.34 9.95
CA ILE A 33 5.88 13.39 9.43
C ILE A 33 5.62 13.70 7.95
N GLY A 34 4.98 14.84 7.68
CA GLY A 34 4.68 15.30 6.33
C GLY A 34 3.93 14.30 5.46
N PRO A 35 3.83 14.59 4.15
CA PRO A 35 3.25 13.68 3.16
C PRO A 35 3.93 12.32 3.11
N GLU A 36 5.27 12.31 3.25
CA GLU A 36 6.09 11.14 2.96
C GLU A 36 5.95 10.05 4.03
N ARG A 37 5.72 10.43 5.30
CA ARG A 37 5.69 9.47 6.42
C ARG A 37 4.33 9.32 7.09
N ILE A 38 3.31 10.11 6.72
CA ILE A 38 1.98 10.02 7.34
C ILE A 38 1.36 8.62 7.23
N HIS A 39 1.54 7.93 6.10
CA HIS A 39 1.04 6.56 5.94
C HIS A 39 1.67 5.60 6.95
N GLN A 40 2.99 5.71 7.17
CA GLN A 40 3.77 4.84 8.04
C GLN A 40 3.60 5.16 9.54
N ILE A 41 3.52 6.44 9.90
CA ILE A 41 3.54 6.91 11.30
C ILE A 41 2.12 7.06 11.86
N VAL A 42 1.14 7.39 11.01
CA VAL A 42 -0.21 7.74 11.44
C VAL A 42 -1.21 6.70 10.96
N ILE A 43 -1.40 6.56 9.65
CA ILE A 43 -2.51 5.75 9.09
C ILE A 43 -2.34 4.26 9.40
N LEU A 44 -1.18 3.66 9.10
CA LEU A 44 -0.94 2.23 9.32
C LEU A 44 -1.01 1.85 10.82
N PRO A 45 -0.38 2.59 11.74
CA PRO A 45 -0.53 2.33 13.17
C PRO A 45 -1.97 2.44 13.64
N THR A 46 -2.75 3.41 13.15
CA THR A 46 -4.16 3.56 13.53
C THR A 46 -5.01 2.38 13.05
N ILE A 47 -4.92 1.95 11.79
CA ILE A 47 -5.72 0.79 11.33
C ILE A 47 -5.33 -0.51 12.05
N ARG A 48 -4.04 -0.70 12.34
CA ARG A 48 -3.57 -1.84 13.14
C ARG A 48 -4.16 -1.81 14.54
N ALA A 49 -4.15 -0.65 15.19
CA ALA A 49 -4.73 -0.49 16.53
C ALA A 49 -6.25 -0.67 16.54
N VAL A 50 -6.97 -0.23 15.50
CA VAL A 50 -8.41 -0.51 15.34
C VAL A 50 -8.65 -2.01 15.20
N GLY A 51 -7.85 -2.71 14.39
CA GLY A 51 -7.94 -4.17 14.24
C GLY A 51 -7.64 -4.91 15.55
N GLN A 52 -6.63 -4.45 16.30
CA GLN A 52 -6.31 -4.99 17.62
C GLN A 52 -7.42 -4.73 18.63
N ALA A 53 -8.00 -3.53 18.64
CA ALA A 53 -9.10 -3.20 19.54
C ALA A 53 -10.33 -4.09 19.32
N TRP A 54 -10.62 -4.43 18.06
CA TRP A 54 -11.63 -5.42 17.69
C TRP A 54 -11.24 -6.83 18.17
N ALA A 55 -10.00 -7.27 17.91
CA ALA A 55 -9.52 -8.61 18.30
C ALA A 55 -9.50 -8.81 19.83
N ASP A 56 -9.29 -7.75 20.60
CA ASP A 56 -9.28 -7.74 22.06
C ASP A 56 -10.66 -7.48 22.68
N ASP A 57 -11.74 -7.47 21.89
CA ASP A 57 -13.12 -7.15 22.30
C ASP A 57 -13.28 -5.77 22.99
N SER A 58 -12.32 -4.86 22.80
CA SER A 58 -12.33 -3.51 23.36
C SER A 58 -13.03 -2.48 22.46
N ALA A 59 -13.31 -2.86 21.20
CA ALA A 59 -14.15 -2.12 20.26
C ALA A 59 -15.20 -3.05 19.66
N SER A 60 -16.44 -2.57 19.53
CA SER A 60 -17.52 -3.32 18.87
C SER A 60 -17.35 -3.36 17.36
N PHE A 61 -18.16 -4.19 16.69
CA PHE A 61 -18.17 -4.29 15.24
C PHE A 61 -18.52 -2.95 14.59
N GLU A 62 -19.49 -2.22 15.17
CA GLU A 62 -19.91 -0.91 14.71
C GLU A 62 -18.78 0.11 14.84
N GLN A 63 -18.05 0.11 15.95
CA GLN A 63 -16.93 1.01 16.19
C GLN A 63 -15.77 0.73 15.21
N ALA A 64 -15.40 -0.53 15.03
CA ALA A 64 -14.34 -0.93 14.09
C ALA A 64 -14.74 -0.63 12.63
N SER A 65 -15.98 -0.90 12.26
CA SER A 65 -16.52 -0.59 10.92
C SER A 65 -16.56 0.91 10.65
N LEU A 66 -17.03 1.70 11.62
CA LEU A 66 -17.03 3.16 11.52
C LEU A 66 -15.62 3.71 11.39
N ALA A 67 -14.69 3.23 12.23
CA ALA A 67 -13.29 3.63 12.16
C ALA A 67 -12.68 3.33 10.79
N HIS A 68 -12.99 2.16 10.20
CA HIS A 68 -12.54 1.81 8.86
C HIS A 68 -13.09 2.77 7.79
N ILE A 69 -14.37 3.14 7.86
CA ILE A 69 -15.00 4.12 6.96
C ILE A 69 -14.32 5.49 7.10
N LEU A 70 -14.06 5.95 8.32
CA LEU A 70 -13.39 7.23 8.55
C LEU A 70 -11.95 7.20 8.05
N LEU A 71 -11.21 6.12 8.27
CA LEU A 71 -9.85 5.94 7.77
C LEU A 71 -9.77 5.97 6.24
N HIS A 72 -10.76 5.43 5.53
CA HIS A 72 -10.85 5.58 4.07
C HIS A 72 -10.98 7.05 3.66
N ARG A 73 -11.87 7.81 4.30
CA ARG A 73 -12.05 9.24 4.02
C ARG A 73 -10.80 10.05 4.33
N LEU A 74 -10.11 9.73 5.43
CA LEU A 74 -8.85 10.37 5.78
C LEU A 74 -7.75 10.05 4.78
N LEU A 75 -7.68 8.80 4.30
CA LEU A 75 -6.74 8.39 3.27
C LEU A 75 -6.97 9.15 1.95
N GLU A 76 -8.24 9.36 1.55
CA GLU A 76 -8.58 10.22 0.41
C GLU A 76 -8.18 11.68 0.63
N TYR A 77 -8.42 12.22 1.83
CA TYR A 77 -8.01 13.57 2.20
C TYR A 77 -6.49 13.75 2.11
N VAL A 78 -5.72 12.81 2.65
CA VAL A 78 -4.25 12.80 2.58
C VAL A 78 -3.77 12.82 1.13
N ALA A 79 -4.33 11.96 0.27
CA ALA A 79 -3.97 11.95 -1.16
C ALA A 79 -4.22 13.30 -1.86
N ARG A 80 -5.38 13.92 -1.60
CA ARG A 80 -5.75 15.22 -2.19
C ARG A 80 -4.87 16.36 -1.69
N SER A 81 -4.49 16.32 -0.41
CA SER A 81 -3.70 17.38 0.24
C SER A 81 -2.24 17.37 -0.19
N ASN A 82 -1.74 16.22 -0.65
CA ASN A 82 -0.34 16.03 -1.02
C ASN A 82 -0.06 16.21 -2.51
N GLY A 83 -1.04 16.70 -3.29
CA GLY A 83 -0.87 16.86 -4.74
C GLY A 83 -0.67 15.54 -5.50
N ALA A 84 -0.96 14.38 -4.89
CA ALA A 84 -0.88 13.08 -5.55
C ALA A 84 -1.83 12.96 -6.76
N ALA A 85 -2.78 13.90 -6.89
CA ALA A 85 -3.64 14.08 -8.07
C ALA A 85 -2.92 14.72 -9.28
N THR A 86 -1.77 15.38 -9.08
CA THR A 86 -0.93 15.92 -10.15
C THR A 86 0.28 15.02 -10.33
N GLY A 87 0.15 14.01 -11.20
CA GLY A 87 1.22 13.11 -11.65
C GLY A 87 2.30 13.84 -12.45
N MET A 88 2.92 14.85 -11.87
CA MET A 88 3.89 15.74 -12.51
C MET A 88 5.10 15.94 -11.62
N ARG A 89 5.71 14.83 -11.16
CA ARG A 89 7.08 14.85 -10.66
C ARG A 89 7.84 13.69 -11.30
N GLN A 90 8.76 14.09 -12.18
CA GLN A 90 9.71 13.32 -12.97
C GLN A 90 9.15 12.62 -14.22
N ALA A 91 9.66 13.04 -15.38
CA ALA A 91 9.59 12.26 -16.60
C ALA A 91 10.43 11.00 -16.36
N TRP A 92 9.79 9.87 -16.07
CA TRP A 92 10.47 8.59 -15.99
C TRP A 92 10.86 8.17 -17.42
N PRO A 93 12.16 8.09 -17.76
CA PRO A 93 12.59 7.78 -19.13
C PRO A 93 12.50 6.28 -19.46
N VAL A 94 12.03 5.46 -18.53
CA VAL A 94 11.91 4.01 -18.72
C VAL A 94 10.43 3.65 -18.84
N HIS A 95 10.03 3.15 -20.01
CA HIS A 95 8.67 2.69 -20.32
C HIS A 95 8.11 1.62 -19.34
N ASP A 96 8.98 1.07 -18.48
CA ASP A 96 8.71 -0.01 -17.54
C ASP A 96 8.66 0.43 -16.06
N ALA A 97 8.84 1.72 -15.73
CA ALA A 97 8.85 2.21 -14.34
C ALA A 97 7.45 2.28 -13.66
N ARG A 98 6.52 1.40 -14.06
CA ARG A 98 5.16 1.34 -13.50
C ARG A 98 5.06 0.21 -12.48
N VAL A 99 4.39 0.50 -11.37
CA VAL A 99 4.07 -0.50 -10.35
C VAL A 99 2.57 -0.83 -10.43
N MET A 100 2.26 -2.12 -10.42
CA MET A 100 0.90 -2.59 -10.20
C MET A 100 0.71 -2.96 -8.74
N VAL A 101 -0.38 -2.52 -8.13
CA VAL A 101 -0.74 -2.89 -6.75
C VAL A 101 -2.12 -3.55 -6.76
N THR A 102 -2.24 -4.70 -6.10
CA THR A 102 -3.51 -5.44 -6.02
C THR A 102 -3.63 -6.20 -4.69
N VAL A 103 -4.70 -6.98 -4.56
CA VAL A 103 -4.96 -7.85 -3.40
C VAL A 103 -4.91 -9.32 -3.81
N ALA A 104 -4.67 -10.21 -2.85
CA ALA A 104 -4.63 -11.64 -3.07
C ALA A 104 -5.95 -12.21 -3.64
N PRO A 105 -5.92 -13.40 -4.27
CA PRO A 105 -7.11 -14.20 -4.55
C PRO A 105 -8.00 -14.38 -3.30
N GLY A 106 -9.32 -14.38 -3.46
CA GLY A 106 -10.27 -14.43 -2.34
C GLY A 106 -10.40 -13.15 -1.50
N ASP A 107 -9.37 -12.31 -1.46
CA ASP A 107 -9.31 -11.17 -0.54
C ASP A 107 -10.24 -10.01 -0.93
N THR A 108 -11.06 -9.56 0.01
CA THR A 108 -11.98 -8.43 -0.13
C THR A 108 -11.47 -7.14 0.51
N HIS A 109 -10.36 -7.21 1.27
CA HIS A 109 -9.81 -6.06 1.97
C HIS A 109 -8.71 -5.41 1.14
N ASP A 110 -8.99 -4.21 0.63
CA ASP A 110 -8.05 -3.49 -0.22
C ASP A 110 -7.41 -2.25 0.43
N PHE A 111 -7.78 -1.92 1.67
CA PHE A 111 -7.27 -0.72 2.34
C PHE A 111 -5.74 -0.69 2.46
N GLY A 112 -5.10 -1.79 2.86
CA GLY A 112 -3.63 -1.87 2.91
C GLY A 112 -2.98 -1.64 1.53
N ALA A 113 -3.56 -2.20 0.48
CA ALA A 113 -3.13 -1.99 -0.91
C ALA A 113 -3.37 -0.54 -1.39
N GLN A 114 -4.45 0.10 -0.95
CA GLN A 114 -4.70 1.52 -1.22
C GLN A 114 -3.66 2.42 -0.54
N ILE A 115 -3.32 2.17 0.72
CA ILE A 115 -2.26 2.89 1.45
C ILE A 115 -0.93 2.75 0.68
N LEU A 116 -0.52 1.53 0.32
CA LEU A 116 0.68 1.29 -0.48
C LEU A 116 0.65 2.06 -1.81
N SER A 117 -0.48 2.00 -2.52
CA SER A 117 -0.64 2.69 -3.81
C SER A 117 -0.48 4.21 -3.67
N GLN A 118 -0.99 4.80 -2.59
CA GLN A 118 -0.82 6.22 -2.33
C GLN A 118 0.61 6.56 -1.94
N HIS A 119 1.22 5.78 -1.05
CA HIS A 119 2.60 6.00 -0.62
C HIS A 119 3.56 5.97 -1.81
N LEU A 120 3.44 4.96 -2.68
CA LEU A 120 4.27 4.86 -3.89
C LEU A 120 4.08 6.05 -4.84
N ARG A 121 2.84 6.54 -5.01
CA ARG A 121 2.59 7.77 -5.81
C ARG A 121 3.25 8.99 -5.19
N LEU A 122 3.26 9.12 -3.86
CA LEU A 122 3.97 10.19 -3.16
C LEU A 122 5.48 10.08 -3.35
N SER A 123 6.02 8.85 -3.39
CA SER A 123 7.41 8.58 -3.74
C SER A 123 7.71 8.74 -5.25
N GLY A 124 6.76 9.22 -6.05
CA GLY A 124 6.95 9.53 -7.47
C GLY A 124 6.71 8.36 -8.43
N TRP A 125 6.26 7.20 -7.95
CA TRP A 125 6.00 6.03 -8.80
C TRP A 125 4.65 6.13 -9.52
N PRO A 126 4.61 5.88 -10.85
CA PRO A 126 3.38 5.59 -11.56
C PRO A 126 2.74 4.29 -11.06
N VAL A 127 1.54 4.37 -10.46
CA VAL A 127 0.84 3.21 -9.88
C VAL A 127 -0.49 2.92 -10.58
N THR A 128 -0.62 1.70 -11.11
CA THR A 128 -1.91 1.10 -11.44
C THR A 128 -2.41 0.30 -10.25
N PHE A 129 -3.59 0.64 -9.75
CA PHE A 129 -4.20 -0.07 -8.63
C PHE A 129 -5.43 -0.85 -9.10
N PHE A 130 -5.48 -2.14 -8.78
CA PHE A 130 -6.66 -2.98 -8.95
C PHE A 130 -7.10 -3.51 -7.59
N GLY A 131 -8.18 -2.94 -7.05
CA GLY A 131 -8.82 -3.44 -5.82
C GLY A 131 -9.51 -4.79 -6.04
N HIS A 132 -10.12 -5.31 -4.98
CA HIS A 132 -10.71 -6.66 -4.97
C HIS A 132 -11.71 -6.93 -6.11
N ARG A 133 -12.51 -5.93 -6.50
CA ARG A 133 -13.50 -6.04 -7.60
C ARG A 133 -12.93 -6.01 -9.01
N GLN A 134 -11.63 -5.80 -9.14
CA GLN A 134 -10.93 -5.63 -10.43
C GLN A 134 -9.71 -6.54 -10.53
N ARG A 135 -9.50 -7.44 -9.55
CA ARG A 135 -8.30 -8.30 -9.47
C ARG A 135 -8.15 -9.19 -10.70
N GLU A 136 -9.25 -9.64 -11.29
CA GLU A 136 -9.27 -10.42 -12.52
C GLU A 136 -8.66 -9.68 -13.73
N ARG A 137 -8.52 -8.35 -13.64
CA ARG A 137 -7.85 -7.54 -14.67
C ARG A 137 -6.32 -7.57 -14.56
N VAL A 138 -5.74 -8.04 -13.46
CA VAL A 138 -4.29 -8.05 -13.22
C VAL A 138 -3.55 -8.82 -14.32
N VAL A 139 -3.88 -10.10 -14.50
CA VAL A 139 -3.21 -10.99 -15.45
C VAL A 139 -3.37 -10.50 -16.91
N PRO A 140 -4.58 -10.15 -17.40
CA PRO A 140 -4.74 -9.56 -18.74
C PRO A 140 -3.96 -8.26 -18.93
N THR A 141 -3.87 -7.41 -17.90
CA THR A 141 -3.14 -6.14 -17.99
C THR A 141 -1.63 -6.37 -18.06
N LEU A 142 -1.09 -7.32 -17.28
CA LEU A 142 0.33 -7.71 -17.35
C LEU A 142 0.73 -8.30 -18.71
N ALA A 143 -0.22 -8.97 -19.39
CA ALA A 143 -0.04 -9.50 -20.74
C ALA A 143 -0.06 -8.43 -21.84
N GLN A 144 -0.57 -7.23 -21.56
CA GLN A 144 -0.70 -6.14 -22.54
C GLN A 144 0.22 -4.95 -22.27
N GLN A 145 0.63 -4.77 -21.02
CA GLN A 145 1.37 -3.60 -20.57
C GLN A 145 2.55 -4.02 -19.69
N ARG A 146 3.63 -3.26 -19.78
CA ARG A 146 4.86 -3.50 -19.03
C ARG A 146 4.82 -2.83 -17.67
N TYR A 147 5.18 -3.59 -16.64
CA TYR A 147 5.32 -3.17 -15.25
C TYR A 147 6.67 -3.66 -14.71
N SER A 148 7.34 -2.85 -13.89
CA SER A 148 8.56 -3.26 -13.19
C SER A 148 8.24 -4.15 -11.99
N ALA A 149 7.08 -3.93 -11.36
CA ALA A 149 6.69 -4.68 -10.19
C ALA A 149 5.17 -4.91 -10.06
N LEU A 150 4.82 -6.01 -9.40
CA LEU A 150 3.48 -6.30 -8.87
C LEU A 150 3.58 -6.46 -7.35
N ALA A 151 2.90 -5.57 -6.62
CA ALA A 151 2.74 -5.67 -5.18
C ALA A 151 1.35 -6.26 -4.84
N ILE A 152 1.32 -7.29 -4.01
CA ILE A 152 0.09 -8.00 -3.62
C ILE A 152 -0.08 -7.86 -2.11
N SER A 153 -1.22 -7.32 -1.69
CA SER A 153 -1.62 -7.28 -0.28
C SER A 153 -2.45 -8.51 0.08
N VAL A 154 -2.15 -9.12 1.23
CA VAL A 154 -2.90 -10.25 1.82
C VAL A 154 -3.36 -9.85 3.22
N SER A 155 -4.66 -9.88 3.48
CA SER A 155 -5.26 -9.40 4.73
C SER A 155 -5.38 -10.47 5.82
N CYS A 156 -5.65 -11.72 5.46
CA CYS A 156 -5.77 -12.85 6.39
C CYS A 156 -5.23 -14.15 5.79
N ASP A 157 -4.94 -15.13 6.65
CA ASP A 157 -4.25 -16.37 6.29
C ASP A 157 -5.03 -17.22 5.28
N GLU A 158 -6.36 -17.17 5.32
CA GLU A 158 -7.22 -17.88 4.37
C GLU A 158 -6.98 -17.42 2.92
N ASN A 159 -6.55 -16.17 2.72
CA ASN A 159 -6.27 -15.60 1.40
C ASN A 159 -4.85 -15.94 0.88
N LEU A 160 -4.06 -16.71 1.64
CA LEU A 160 -2.84 -17.34 1.12
C LEU A 160 -3.18 -18.48 0.15
N ALA A 161 -4.38 -19.07 0.27
CA ALA A 161 -4.86 -20.10 -0.63
C ALA A 161 -4.92 -19.58 -2.08
N GLY A 162 -4.23 -20.27 -2.99
CA GLY A 162 -4.16 -19.89 -4.41
C GLY A 162 -3.26 -18.70 -4.73
N LEU A 163 -2.60 -18.09 -3.73
CA LEU A 163 -1.71 -16.96 -3.94
C LEU A 163 -0.45 -17.35 -4.71
N ALA A 164 0.16 -18.50 -4.43
CA ALA A 164 1.32 -19.01 -5.17
C ALA A 164 1.01 -19.21 -6.67
N ASP A 165 -0.15 -19.80 -6.99
CA ASP A 165 -0.61 -19.97 -8.38
C ASP A 165 -0.85 -18.62 -9.06
N PHE A 166 -1.39 -17.65 -8.33
CA PHE A 166 -1.60 -16.30 -8.83
C PHE A 166 -0.28 -15.57 -9.10
N VAL A 167 0.73 -15.73 -8.23
CA VAL A 167 2.09 -15.20 -8.42
C VAL A 167 2.72 -15.81 -9.67
N MET A 168 2.68 -17.14 -9.80
CA MET A 168 3.20 -17.86 -10.97
C MET A 168 2.51 -17.41 -12.26
N THR A 169 1.18 -17.36 -12.27
CA THR A 169 0.38 -16.94 -13.44
C THR A 169 0.69 -15.49 -13.82
N SER A 170 0.80 -14.60 -12.84
CA SER A 170 1.17 -13.19 -13.07
C SER A 170 2.57 -13.06 -13.67
N ARG A 171 3.53 -13.87 -13.20
CA ARG A 171 4.89 -13.89 -13.74
C ARG A 171 4.91 -14.39 -15.18
N MET A 172 4.18 -15.48 -15.48
CA MET A 172 4.10 -16.06 -16.83
C MET A 172 3.40 -15.14 -17.83
N ALA A 173 2.37 -14.41 -17.40
CA ALA A 173 1.64 -13.50 -18.25
C ALA A 173 2.38 -12.19 -18.51
N SER A 174 3.35 -11.82 -17.67
CA SER A 174 4.03 -10.53 -17.78
C SER A 174 4.81 -10.41 -19.08
N THR A 175 4.63 -9.29 -19.78
CA THR A 175 5.47 -8.90 -20.92
C THR A 175 6.84 -8.38 -20.49
N SER A 176 7.04 -8.07 -19.21
CA SER A 176 8.31 -7.62 -18.65
C SER A 176 9.23 -8.81 -18.35
N PRO A 177 10.45 -8.88 -18.91
CA PRO A 177 11.41 -9.96 -18.63
C PRO A 177 11.81 -10.09 -17.15
N LYS A 178 11.61 -9.02 -16.36
CA LYS A 178 11.92 -8.96 -14.92
C LYS A 178 10.79 -8.27 -14.16
N LEU A 179 9.61 -8.89 -14.12
CA LEU A 179 8.55 -8.46 -13.20
C LEU A 179 8.94 -8.86 -11.76
N HIS A 180 9.12 -7.87 -10.89
CA HIS A 180 9.37 -8.11 -9.48
C HIS A 180 8.07 -8.26 -8.69
N LEU A 181 7.92 -9.40 -8.02
CA LEU A 181 6.72 -9.74 -7.25
C LEU A 181 6.99 -9.52 -5.76
N MET A 182 6.14 -8.72 -5.12
CA MET A 182 6.24 -8.39 -3.71
C MET A 182 4.94 -8.74 -3.00
N ILE A 183 5.02 -9.38 -1.85
CA ILE A 183 3.86 -9.75 -1.04
C ILE A 183 3.98 -9.12 0.34
N GLY A 184 2.90 -8.51 0.81
CA GLY A 184 2.80 -7.98 2.16
C GLY A 184 1.35 -7.97 2.62
N GLY A 185 1.08 -7.23 3.69
CA GLY A 185 -0.25 -7.15 4.30
C GLY A 185 -0.29 -7.82 5.67
N ALA A 186 -1.46 -7.79 6.31
CA ALA A 186 -1.60 -8.19 7.71
C ALA A 186 -1.41 -9.70 7.94
N ALA A 187 -1.64 -10.54 6.93
CA ALA A 187 -1.42 -11.99 7.01
C ALA A 187 0.07 -12.39 7.00
N ILE A 188 0.97 -11.47 6.62
CA ILE A 188 2.39 -11.75 6.48
C ILE A 188 3.12 -11.33 7.75
N GLN A 189 3.59 -12.30 8.55
CA GLN A 189 4.24 -12.07 9.84
C GLN A 189 5.61 -12.75 9.94
N PRO A 190 6.57 -12.22 10.72
CA PRO A 190 7.85 -12.90 10.92
C PRO A 190 7.68 -14.31 11.54
N PRO A 191 8.57 -15.27 11.22
CA PRO A 191 9.70 -15.15 10.29
C PRO A 191 9.24 -15.22 8.82
N PHE A 192 9.84 -14.43 7.92
CA PHE A 192 9.30 -14.27 6.55
C PHE A 192 9.66 -15.40 5.57
N ASP A 193 10.67 -16.21 5.89
CA ASP A 193 11.09 -17.38 5.13
C ASP A 193 10.02 -18.48 5.07
N GLN A 194 9.10 -18.52 6.05
CA GLN A 194 7.95 -19.43 6.02
C GLN A 194 7.04 -19.22 4.79
N TYR A 195 7.15 -18.09 4.09
CA TYR A 195 6.36 -17.76 2.90
C TYR A 195 7.11 -17.96 1.58
N ASP A 196 8.30 -18.56 1.58
CA ASP A 196 9.09 -18.80 0.37
C ASP A 196 8.32 -19.60 -0.69
N PHE A 197 7.38 -20.46 -0.25
CA PHE A 197 6.50 -21.23 -1.13
C PHE A 197 5.62 -20.36 -2.05
N LEU A 198 5.43 -19.07 -1.74
CA LEU A 198 4.66 -18.15 -2.56
C LEU A 198 5.37 -17.77 -3.88
N GLY A 199 6.69 -17.97 -3.98
CA GLY A 199 7.45 -17.66 -5.20
C GLY A 199 7.59 -16.17 -5.52
N ALA A 200 7.39 -15.31 -4.52
CA ALA A 200 7.61 -13.87 -4.62
C ALA A 200 9.09 -13.51 -4.47
N ASP A 201 9.51 -12.40 -5.07
CA ASP A 201 10.89 -11.91 -4.96
C ASP A 201 11.14 -11.27 -3.58
N ARG A 202 10.11 -10.68 -2.97
CA ARG A 202 10.16 -10.12 -1.61
C ARG A 202 8.87 -10.37 -0.86
N VAL A 203 8.98 -10.66 0.43
CA VAL A 203 7.85 -10.84 1.34
C VAL A 203 8.06 -9.99 2.59
N GLY A 204 7.00 -9.34 3.08
CA GLY A 204 7.01 -8.68 4.39
C GLY A 204 7.69 -7.31 4.45
N LEU A 205 7.96 -6.67 3.31
CA LEU A 205 8.53 -5.32 3.29
C LEU A 205 7.60 -4.30 3.95
N ALA A 206 8.16 -3.41 4.77
CA ALA A 206 7.48 -2.21 5.21
C ALA A 206 7.23 -1.27 4.01
N ILE A 207 6.21 -0.41 4.13
CA ILE A 207 5.73 0.42 3.02
C ILE A 207 6.81 1.35 2.43
N ASP A 208 7.70 1.86 3.27
CA ASP A 208 8.86 2.71 2.94
C ASP A 208 10.02 1.91 2.34
N GLU A 209 10.19 0.65 2.76
CA GLU A 209 11.14 -0.28 2.16
C GLU A 209 10.73 -0.65 0.74
N VAL A 210 9.42 -0.71 0.42
CA VAL A 210 8.95 -0.98 -0.95
C VAL A 210 9.42 0.13 -1.91
N ALA A 211 9.26 1.41 -1.55
CA ALA A 211 9.69 2.52 -2.37
C ALA A 211 11.23 2.54 -2.58
N SER A 212 11.97 2.22 -1.52
CA SER A 212 13.43 2.12 -1.54
C SER A 212 13.90 0.95 -2.42
N TYR A 213 13.24 -0.21 -2.30
CA TYR A 213 13.52 -1.40 -3.11
C TYR A 213 13.29 -1.12 -4.60
N LEU A 214 12.15 -0.51 -4.95
CA LEU A 214 11.83 -0.11 -6.34
C LEU A 214 12.89 0.85 -6.93
N SER A 215 13.34 1.82 -6.14
CA SER A 215 14.37 2.79 -6.57
C SER A 215 15.71 2.11 -6.88
N ASN A 216 16.11 1.12 -6.08
CA ASN A 216 17.36 0.38 -6.29
C ASN A 216 17.31 -0.56 -7.52
N MET A 217 16.11 -0.92 -8.00
CA MET A 217 15.95 -1.74 -9.21
C MET A 217 16.06 -0.95 -10.51
N THR A 218 15.86 0.38 -10.45
CA THR A 218 15.92 1.24 -11.64
C THR A 218 17.30 1.89 -11.67
N PRO A 219 18.14 1.67 -12.70
CA PRO A 219 19.43 2.32 -12.74
C PRO A 219 19.23 3.84 -12.71
N ALA A 220 19.95 4.53 -11.82
CA ALA A 220 19.98 5.98 -11.78
C ALA A 220 20.35 6.49 -13.17
N ILE A 221 19.53 7.37 -13.74
CA ILE A 221 19.93 8.14 -14.92
C ILE A 221 21.09 9.03 -14.43
N PRO A 222 22.32 8.90 -14.95
CA PRO A 222 23.37 9.85 -14.63
C PRO A 222 22.85 11.23 -15.00
N ALA A 223 22.92 12.19 -14.08
CA ALA A 223 22.41 13.55 -14.27
C ALA A 223 23.15 14.33 -15.40
N ASP A 224 24.09 13.68 -16.09
CA ASP A 224 25.14 14.33 -16.88
C ASP A 224 25.13 13.89 -18.35
N ARG A 225 23.95 13.70 -18.97
CA ARG A 225 23.88 13.58 -20.44
C ARG A 225 22.94 14.59 -21.04
N TRP A 226 23.45 15.81 -21.14
CA TRP A 226 23.17 16.66 -22.29
C TRP A 226 23.93 16.07 -23.48
N ASN A 227 23.19 15.66 -24.51
CA ASN A 227 23.58 15.68 -25.91
C ASN A 227 22.31 15.96 -26.72
#